data_AF-A0A314LBL6-F1
#
_entry.id   AF-A0A314LBL6-F1
#
_cell.length_a   1.000
_cell.length_b   1.000
_cell.length_c   1.000
_cell.angle_alpha   90.00
_cell.angle_beta   90.00
_cell.angle_gamma   90.00
#
_symmetry.space_group_name_H-M   'P 1'
#
loop_
_entity.id
_entity.type
_entity.pdbx_description
1 polymer ?
#
loop_
_entity_poly.entity_id
_entity_poly.type
_entity_poly.pdbx_seq_one_letter_code
_entity_poly.pdbx_strand_id
1 'polypeptide(L)'
;MDSFIRLKKFPKKSLKSRGEAPIGAKAGLFWEHLPPLDPEAVAKMMQEIRNHIRGLEERKEALLQERRELTARVARIASDSQRE
;
A
#
# COMPACT_ATOMS: atom_id res chain seq x y z
N MET A 1 8.02 -1.69 -14.86
CA MET A 1 7.71 -3.09 -14.51
C MET A 1 6.58 -3.05 -13.49
N ASP A 2 5.35 -2.98 -13.97
CA ASP A 2 4.15 -2.95 -13.14
C ASP A 2 3.67 -4.39 -12.92
N SER A 3 4.20 -5.03 -11.89
CA SER A 3 3.72 -6.31 -11.38
C SER A 3 2.96 -6.10 -10.08
N PHE A 4 2.03 -5.14 -10.07
CA PHE A 4 0.87 -5.27 -9.19
C PHE A 4 0.18 -6.55 -9.61
N ILE A 5 0.08 -7.52 -8.68
CA ILE A 5 -0.73 -8.71 -8.87
C ILE A 5 -2.11 -8.21 -9.30
N ARG A 6 -2.37 -8.30 -10.60
CA ARG A 6 -3.66 -8.02 -11.22
C ARG A 6 -4.58 -9.05 -10.59
N LEU A 7 -5.27 -8.65 -9.51
CA LEU A 7 -6.27 -9.45 -8.81
C LEU A 7 -7.13 -10.05 -9.93
N LYS A 8 -6.93 -11.34 -10.23
CA LYS A 8 -7.65 -12.01 -11.32
C LYS A 8 -9.10 -11.78 -10.99
N LYS A 9 -9.81 -11.01 -11.83
CA LYS A 9 -11.24 -10.75 -11.68
C LYS A 9 -11.90 -12.11 -11.45
N PHE A 10 -12.30 -12.37 -10.22
CA PHE A 10 -13.05 -13.57 -9.89
C PHE A 10 -14.26 -13.61 -10.82
N PRO A 11 -14.46 -14.69 -11.59
CA PRO A 11 -15.55 -14.76 -12.56
C PRO A 11 -16.88 -14.62 -11.81
N LYS A 12 -17.61 -13.54 -12.12
CA LYS A 12 -18.90 -13.13 -11.51
C LYS A 12 -20.07 -14.06 -11.88
N LYS A 13 -19.85 -15.35 -12.14
CA LYS A 13 -20.90 -16.27 -12.59
C LYS A 13 -20.85 -17.60 -11.83
N SER A 14 -21.47 -17.58 -10.65
CA SER A 14 -22.45 -18.57 -10.13
C SER A 14 -22.36 -18.69 -8.61
N LEU A 15 -22.84 -17.68 -7.89
CA LEU A 15 -23.33 -17.86 -6.52
C LEU A 15 -24.83 -17.64 -6.55
N LYS A 16 -25.53 -18.64 -7.08
CA LYS A 16 -26.99 -18.71 -6.98
C LYS A 16 -27.30 -19.31 -5.61
N SER A 17 -27.97 -18.51 -4.78
CA SER A 17 -28.68 -18.87 -3.55
C SER A 17 -27.94 -19.74 -2.52
N ARG A 18 -27.14 -19.10 -1.66
CA ARG A 18 -27.01 -19.56 -0.27
C ARG A 18 -26.82 -18.32 0.61
N GLY A 19 -27.65 -18.20 1.64
CA GLY A 19 -27.86 -16.99 2.44
C GLY A 19 -26.58 -16.23 2.77
N GLU A 20 -26.69 -14.90 2.76
CA GLU A 20 -25.62 -13.97 3.07
C GLU A 20 -25.15 -14.18 4.52
N ALA A 21 -24.22 -15.11 4.72
CA ALA A 21 -23.51 -15.24 5.97
C ALA A 21 -22.71 -13.93 6.15
N PRO A 22 -22.82 -13.25 7.31
CA PRO A 22 -22.13 -12.00 7.57
C PRO A 22 -20.63 -12.20 7.31
N ILE A 23 -19.95 -11.16 6.84
CA ILE A 23 -18.52 -11.21 6.46
C ILE A 23 -17.65 -11.86 7.56
N GLY A 24 -18.04 -11.70 8.84
CA GLY A 24 -17.42 -12.36 9.99
C GLY A 24 -17.53 -13.88 10.02
N ALA A 25 -18.61 -14.49 9.52
CA ALA A 25 -18.77 -15.94 9.47
C ALA A 25 -17.86 -16.59 8.42
N LYS A 26 -17.64 -15.91 7.28
CA LYS A 26 -16.70 -16.37 6.24
C LYS A 26 -15.25 -16.22 6.66
N ALA A 27 -14.93 -15.15 7.40
CA ALA A 27 -13.62 -14.98 8.01
C ALA A 27 -13.38 -16.04 9.11
N GLY A 28 -14.38 -16.34 9.94
CA GLY A 28 -14.32 -17.41 10.95
C GLY A 28 -13.98 -18.76 10.33
N LEU A 29 -14.73 -19.18 9.30
CA LEU A 29 -14.48 -20.43 8.56
C LEU A 29 -13.09 -20.48 7.89
N PHE A 30 -12.56 -19.34 7.44
CA PHE A 30 -11.22 -19.25 6.85
C PHE A 30 -10.11 -19.46 7.89
N TRP A 31 -10.30 -18.96 9.12
CA TRP A 31 -9.35 -19.17 10.22
C TRP A 31 -9.48 -20.54 10.87
N GLU A 32 -10.69 -21.12 10.90
CA GLU A 32 -10.95 -22.49 11.36
C GLU A 32 -10.31 -23.54 10.44
N HIS A 33 -10.20 -23.22 9.15
CA HIS A 33 -9.60 -24.10 8.14
C HIS A 33 -8.58 -23.35 7.29
N LEU A 34 -7.49 -22.93 7.94
CA LEU A 34 -6.38 -22.32 7.22
C LEU A 34 -5.88 -23.30 6.16
N PRO A 35 -5.93 -22.96 4.86
CA PRO A 35 -5.27 -23.78 3.86
C PRO A 35 -3.79 -23.88 4.24
N PRO A 36 -3.11 -24.99 3.96
CA PRO A 36 -1.69 -25.12 4.25
C PRO A 36 -0.95 -23.97 3.54
N LEU A 37 -0.52 -23.00 4.32
CA LEU A 37 0.31 -21.88 3.87
C LEU A 37 1.76 -22.32 4.01
N ASP A 38 2.52 -22.16 2.93
CA ASP A 38 3.97 -22.30 3.00
C ASP A 38 4.54 -21.13 3.84
N PRO A 39 5.15 -21.41 5.01
CA PRO A 39 5.70 -20.38 5.87
C PRO A 39 6.78 -19.55 5.16
N GLU A 40 7.54 -20.16 4.24
CA GLU A 40 8.62 -19.48 3.53
C GLU A 40 8.06 -18.49 2.50
N ALA A 41 7.05 -18.89 1.73
CA ALA A 41 6.32 -18.00 0.83
C ALA A 41 5.69 -16.80 1.57
N VAL A 42 5.09 -17.03 2.74
CA VAL A 42 4.50 -15.96 3.56
C VAL A 42 5.59 -15.02 4.08
N ALA A 43 6.69 -15.56 4.61
CA ALA A 43 7.80 -14.77 5.12
C ALA A 43 8.43 -13.89 4.02
N LYS A 44 8.62 -14.44 2.82
CA LYS A 44 9.11 -13.71 1.66
C LYS A 44 8.18 -12.56 1.26
N MET A 45 6.89 -12.82 1.12
CA MET A 45 5.92 -11.80 0.75
C MET A 45 5.82 -10.69 1.81
N MET A 46 5.86 -11.05 3.10
CA MET A 46 5.92 -10.08 4.18
C MET A 46 7.19 -9.22 4.13
N GLN A 47 8.33 -9.82 3.77
CA GLN A 47 9.57 -9.07 3.62
C GLN A 47 9.55 -8.12 2.41
N GLU A 48 8.97 -8.54 1.29
CA GLU A 48 8.76 -7.69 0.11
C GLU A 48 7.89 -6.48 0.45
N ILE A 49 6.79 -6.70 1.19
CA ILE A 49 5.90 -5.62 1.66
C ILE A 49 6.67 -4.67 2.58
N ARG A 50 7.42 -5.19 3.57
CA ARG A 50 8.25 -4.35 4.46
C ARG A 50 9.27 -3.51 3.70
N ASN A 51 9.95 -4.11 2.73
CA ASN A 51 10.93 -3.41 1.90
C ASN A 51 10.27 -2.30 1.09
N HIS A 52 9.07 -2.55 0.55
CA HIS A 52 8.32 -1.55 -0.20
C HIS A 52 7.86 -0.39 0.68
N ILE A 53 7.34 -0.67 1.88
CA ILE A 53 6.94 0.35 2.86
C ILE A 53 8.13 1.24 3.19
N ARG A 54 9.28 0.66 3.53
CA ARG A 54 10.50 1.42 3.83
C ARG A 54 10.91 2.34 2.66
N GLY A 55 10.91 1.82 1.43
CA GLY A 55 11.23 2.65 0.26
C GLY A 55 10.25 3.81 0.04
N LEU A 56 8.97 3.60 0.34
CA LEU A 56 7.96 4.68 0.30
C LEU A 56 8.18 5.72 1.40
N GLU A 57 8.55 5.30 2.60
CA GLU A 57 8.87 6.21 3.72
C GLU A 57 10.09 7.06 3.41
N GLU A 58 11.18 6.45 2.93
CA GLU A 58 12.39 7.17 2.50
C GLU A 58 12.07 8.21 1.42
N ARG A 59 11.28 7.83 0.41
CA ARG A 59 10.86 8.74 -0.65
C ARG A 59 10.01 9.89 -0.13
N LYS A 60 9.10 9.62 0.81
CA LYS A 60 8.29 10.65 1.46
C LYS A 60 9.17 11.67 2.18
N GLU A 61 10.15 11.22 2.96
CA GLU A 61 11.05 12.12 3.68
C GLU A 61 11.91 12.96 2.74
N ALA A 62 12.41 12.38 1.65
CA ALA A 62 13.13 13.13 0.61
C ALA A 62 12.26 14.24 -0.02
N LEU A 63 11.00 13.93 -0.37
CA LEU A 63 10.07 14.91 -0.92
C LEU A 63 9.71 16.03 0.08
N LEU A 64 9.57 15.69 1.36
CA LEU A 64 9.34 16.69 2.40
C LEU A 64 10.54 17.63 2.56
N GLN A 65 11.76 17.09 2.46
CA GLN A 65 12.98 17.88 2.48
C GLN A 65 13.06 18.83 1.28
N GLU A 66 12.84 18.31 0.07
CA GLU A 66 12.81 19.11 -1.15
C GLU A 66 11.77 20.23 -1.07
N ARG A 67 10.57 19.94 -0.58
CA ARG A 67 9.52 20.96 -0.38
C ARG A 67 10.00 22.08 0.53
N ARG A 68 10.64 21.75 1.68
CA ARG A 68 11.16 22.76 2.61
C ARG A 68 12.19 23.66 1.94
N GLU A 69 13.09 23.09 1.16
CA GLU A 69 14.11 23.84 0.43
C GLU A 69 13.49 24.76 -0.62
N LEU A 70 12.53 24.27 -1.40
CA LEU A 70 11.81 25.08 -2.38
C LEU A 70 11.05 26.22 -1.72
N THR A 71 10.35 25.96 -0.61
CA THR A 71 9.67 27.02 0.16
C THR A 71 10.65 28.06 0.67
N ALA A 72 11.80 27.64 1.20
CA ALA A 72 12.84 28.57 1.65
C ALA A 72 13.42 29.40 0.49
N ARG A 73 13.63 28.80 -0.69
CA ARG A 73 14.08 29.51 -1.89
C ARG A 73 13.06 30.56 -2.35
N VAL A 74 11.79 30.19 -2.43
CA VAL A 74 10.70 31.12 -2.81
C VAL A 74 10.61 32.28 -1.81
N ALA A 75 10.71 32.00 -0.51
CA ALA A 75 10.69 33.04 0.52
C ALA A 75 11.86 34.03 0.38
N ARG A 76 13.07 33.55 0.06
CA ARG A 76 14.24 34.40 -0.20
C ARG A 76 14.03 35.30 -1.43
N ILE A 77 13.58 34.71 -2.55
CA ILE A 77 13.30 35.48 -3.77
C ILE A 77 12.24 36.57 -3.49
N ALA A 78 11.17 36.23 -2.75
CA ALA A 78 10.15 37.19 -2.37
C ALA A 78 10.69 38.32 -1.48
N SER A 79 11.58 38.00 -0.52
CA SER A 79 12.19 39.02 0.35
C SER A 79 13.19 39.91 -0.39
N ASP A 80 13.92 39.38 -1.37
CA ASP A 80 14.89 40.14 -2.14
C ASP A 80 14.18 41.12 -3.09
N SER A 81 13.08 40.68 -3.73
CA SER A 81 12.21 41.55 -4.55
C SER A 81 11.48 42.65 -3.77
N GLN A 82 11.39 42.57 -2.44
CA GLN A 82 10.79 43.61 -1.59
C GLN A 82 11.80 44.65 -1.10
N ARG A 83 13.10 44.41 -1.33
CA ARG A 83 14.21 45.29 -0.93
C ARG A 83 14.71 46.19 -2.07
N GLU A 84 14.29 45.90 -3.29
CA GLU A 84 14.47 46.74 -4.50
C GLU A 84 13.32 47.74 -4.63
#